data_AF-A0A7J2RHQ9-F1
#
_entry.id   AF-A0A7J2RHQ9-F1
#
_cell.length_a   1.000
_cell.length_b   1.000
_cell.length_c   1.000
_cell.angle_alpha   90.00
_cell.angle_beta   90.00
_cell.angle_gamma   90.00
#
_symmetry.space_group_name_H-M   'P 1'
#
loop_
_entity.id
_entity.type
_entity.pdbx_description
1 polymer ?
#
loop_
_entity_poly.entity_id
_entity_poly.type
_entity_poly.pdbx_seq_one_letter_code
_entity_poly.pdbx_strand_id
1 'polypeptide(L)'
;MPIVRIPDPNALPTIQNDFVRQNNKSAVNFLQVNKPIWDDATNIVQGAIFQIGGTVYYCNASTAIGGAPSAYIKLTPSGDGSIVTPTYVADLTGVSWNNAYNGYYDVGGNAYIFDELIAIVAGEIVGAKTRLWRAFQIMLSLNVTFTANPIFSGDPTFSGNATFDNGIIANGGITEHSITYKDKIMDIGDWNMNLTGSISIAHGLNVNKIRSVLSLIQSDSGVILDPDGKYDGTVGGIGHYVYINGANVSVVRRTGSVYDISPNYNAVSPEISTRGWIVIKYVV
;
A
#
# COMPACT_ATOMS: atom_id res chain seq x y z
N MET A 1 34.91 -33.55 25.39
CA MET A 1 35.97 -32.51 25.38
C MET A 1 35.30 -31.15 25.20
N PRO A 2 35.84 -30.04 25.73
CA PRO A 2 35.09 -28.79 25.91
C PRO A 2 35.00 -27.91 24.65
N ILE A 3 33.97 -27.06 24.60
CA ILE A 3 33.96 -25.86 23.74
C ILE A 3 35.02 -24.90 24.30
N VAL A 4 35.99 -24.54 23.49
CA VAL A 4 37.17 -23.77 23.93
C VAL A 4 37.20 -22.38 23.31
N ARG A 5 37.70 -21.41 24.07
CA ARG A 5 37.97 -20.06 23.59
C ARG A 5 39.02 -20.11 22.48
N ILE A 6 38.78 -19.39 21.40
CA ILE A 6 39.85 -19.00 20.49
C ILE A 6 40.62 -17.89 21.22
N PRO A 7 41.92 -18.08 21.52
CA PRO A 7 42.71 -17.01 22.13
C PRO A 7 42.59 -15.77 21.25
N ASP A 8 42.18 -14.64 21.84
CA ASP A 8 42.29 -13.37 21.13
C ASP A 8 43.77 -13.22 20.76
N PRO A 9 44.11 -12.94 19.50
CA PRO A 9 45.49 -12.65 19.20
C PRO A 9 45.85 -11.40 20.01
N ASN A 10 46.93 -11.47 20.79
CA ASN A 10 47.40 -10.37 21.66
C ASN A 10 47.70 -9.06 20.87
N ALA A 11 47.59 -9.10 19.54
CA ALA A 11 47.54 -7.97 18.65
C ALA A 11 46.51 -8.27 17.53
N LEU A 12 45.88 -7.23 16.97
CA LEU A 12 45.15 -7.35 15.70
C LEU A 12 46.04 -8.08 14.68
N PRO A 13 45.49 -8.97 13.83
CA PRO A 13 46.30 -9.70 12.86
C PRO A 13 47.15 -8.76 12.01
N THR A 14 48.48 -8.80 12.13
CA THR A 14 49.39 -7.88 11.42
C THR A 14 49.84 -8.42 10.06
N ILE A 15 49.49 -9.67 9.75
CA ILE A 15 49.85 -10.36 8.50
C ILE A 15 48.59 -10.87 7.78
N GLN A 16 48.55 -10.64 6.47
CA GLN A 16 47.41 -10.90 5.59
C GLN A 16 46.87 -12.34 5.67
N ASN A 17 47.73 -13.32 5.93
CA ASN A 17 47.33 -14.73 6.06
C ASN A 17 46.42 -15.02 7.26
N ASP A 18 46.48 -14.21 8.31
CA ASP A 18 45.62 -14.38 9.49
C ASP A 18 44.23 -13.80 9.24
N PHE A 19 44.16 -12.66 8.53
CA PHE A 19 42.90 -12.14 7.98
C PHE A 19 42.24 -13.17 7.06
N VAL A 20 43.01 -13.80 6.17
CA VAL A 20 42.50 -14.85 5.26
C VAL A 20 41.99 -16.06 6.04
N ARG A 21 42.69 -16.51 7.10
CA ARG A 21 42.23 -17.62 7.94
C ARG A 21 40.93 -17.30 8.68
N GLN A 22 40.78 -16.09 9.22
CA GLN A 22 39.56 -15.65 9.91
C GLN A 22 38.39 -15.48 8.94
N ASN A 23 38.64 -14.86 7.78
CA ASN A 23 37.63 -14.72 6.72
C ASN A 23 37.22 -16.07 6.15
N ASN A 24 38.15 -17.00 5.93
CA ASN A 24 37.81 -18.32 5.39
C ASN A 24 36.96 -19.12 6.38
N LYS A 25 37.26 -19.06 7.69
CA LYS A 25 36.42 -19.69 8.72
C LYS A 25 35.02 -19.06 8.81
N SER A 26 34.95 -17.73 8.70
CA SER A 26 33.67 -17.00 8.68
C SER A 26 32.88 -17.28 7.40
N ALA A 27 33.55 -17.34 6.25
CA ALA A 27 32.97 -17.64 4.93
C ALA A 27 32.44 -19.08 4.84
N VAL A 28 33.14 -20.05 5.44
CA VAL A 28 32.63 -21.42 5.58
C VAL A 28 31.34 -21.45 6.40
N ASN A 29 31.23 -20.68 7.48
CA ASN A 29 29.98 -20.52 8.23
C ASN A 29 28.87 -19.82 7.42
N PHE A 30 29.22 -18.81 6.61
CA PHE A 30 28.26 -18.15 5.71
C PHE A 30 27.78 -19.06 4.57
N LEU A 31 28.57 -20.07 4.17
CA LEU A 31 28.24 -21.02 3.11
C LEU A 31 27.61 -22.31 3.65
N GLN A 32 27.71 -22.60 4.95
CA GLN A 32 27.19 -23.82 5.60
C GLN A 32 25.89 -23.63 6.39
N VAL A 33 25.07 -22.62 6.05
CA VAL A 33 23.72 -22.39 6.63
C VAL A 33 22.79 -23.62 6.52
N ASN A 34 23.20 -24.67 5.82
CA ASN A 34 22.48 -25.94 5.64
C ASN A 34 22.88 -27.07 6.61
N LYS A 35 23.77 -26.86 7.59
CA LYS A 35 24.02 -27.85 8.66
C LYS A 35 23.63 -27.27 10.02
N PRO A 36 22.82 -27.98 10.82
CA PRO A 36 22.46 -27.51 12.15
C PRO A 36 23.71 -27.47 13.04
N ILE A 37 23.79 -26.43 13.90
CA ILE A 37 24.91 -26.19 14.82
C ILE A 37 24.96 -27.24 15.95
N TRP A 38 23.93 -28.09 16.04
CA TRP A 38 23.81 -29.27 16.90
C TRP A 38 23.14 -30.41 16.11
N ASP A 39 23.46 -31.66 16.43
CA ASP A 39 22.65 -32.80 15.95
C ASP A 39 21.42 -32.96 16.85
N ASP A 40 20.35 -33.58 16.34
CA ASP A 40 19.06 -33.74 17.04
C ASP A 40 19.21 -34.41 18.43
N ALA A 41 19.48 -33.56 19.43
CA ALA A 41 19.25 -33.71 20.86
C ALA A 41 20.33 -34.31 21.77
N THR A 42 21.63 -34.38 21.39
CA THR A 42 22.66 -34.84 22.37
C THR A 42 23.95 -34.05 22.42
N ASN A 43 24.42 -33.47 21.31
CA ASN A 43 25.74 -32.84 21.28
C ASN A 43 25.77 -31.53 20.50
N ILE A 44 26.60 -30.60 20.96
CA ILE A 44 27.17 -29.56 20.11
C ILE A 44 28.22 -30.21 19.22
N VAL A 45 28.05 -30.14 17.90
CA VAL A 45 28.92 -30.84 16.94
C VAL A 45 30.32 -30.25 16.91
N GLN A 46 31.33 -31.10 16.66
CA GLN A 46 32.69 -30.65 16.39
C GLN A 46 32.71 -29.65 15.23
N GLY A 47 33.45 -28.56 15.38
CA GLY A 47 33.59 -27.50 14.38
C GLY A 47 32.57 -26.37 14.51
N ALA A 48 31.56 -26.50 15.39
CA ALA A 48 30.65 -25.41 15.71
C ALA A 48 31.42 -24.20 16.27
N ILE A 49 31.04 -22.98 15.87
CA ILE A 49 31.65 -21.73 16.32
C ILE A 49 30.57 -20.83 16.89
N PHE A 50 30.86 -20.19 18.02
CA PHE A 50 29.94 -19.31 18.73
C PHE A 50 30.61 -17.97 19.01
N GLN A 51 29.83 -16.89 19.01
CA GLN A 51 30.24 -15.62 19.58
C GLN A 51 29.42 -15.36 20.83
N ILE A 52 30.09 -15.28 21.99
CA ILE A 52 29.45 -15.13 23.30
C ILE A 52 30.13 -13.98 24.02
N GLY A 53 29.38 -12.92 24.35
CA GLY A 53 29.91 -11.76 25.07
C GLY A 53 31.08 -11.04 24.38
N GLY A 54 31.16 -11.13 23.04
CA GLY A 54 32.27 -10.56 22.25
C GLY A 54 33.46 -11.49 22.03
N THR A 55 33.50 -12.67 22.68
CA THR A 55 34.55 -13.67 22.51
C THR A 55 34.11 -14.79 21.55
N VAL A 56 35.03 -15.26 20.71
CA VAL A 56 34.77 -16.37 19.78
C VAL A 56 35.20 -17.70 20.39
N TYR A 57 34.30 -18.66 20.37
CA TYR A 57 34.50 -20.02 20.84
C TYR A 57 34.39 -21.00 19.69
N TYR A 58 35.11 -22.12 19.75
CA TYR A 58 34.93 -23.23 18.81
C TYR A 58 34.84 -24.56 19.56
N CYS A 59 33.99 -25.43 19.05
CA CYS A 59 33.81 -26.78 19.53
C CYS A 59 34.91 -27.67 18.93
N ASN A 60 35.96 -27.98 19.70
CA ASN A 60 37.12 -28.72 19.18
C ASN A 60 36.88 -30.23 19.02
N ALA A 61 35.80 -30.74 19.62
CA ALA A 61 35.28 -32.10 19.52
C ALA A 61 33.80 -32.08 19.93
N SER A 62 32.99 -33.05 19.48
CA SER A 62 31.58 -33.10 19.85
C SER A 62 31.41 -33.06 21.38
N THR A 63 30.59 -32.11 21.85
CA THR A 63 30.43 -31.79 23.27
C THR A 63 29.01 -32.12 23.70
N ALA A 64 28.86 -33.03 24.66
CA ALA A 64 27.56 -33.41 25.20
C ALA A 64 26.87 -32.21 25.85
N ILE A 65 25.56 -32.07 25.60
CA ILE A 65 24.72 -31.07 26.23
C ILE A 65 24.19 -31.66 27.54
N GLY A 66 24.45 -30.99 28.66
CA GLY A 66 23.96 -31.43 29.96
C GLY A 66 22.47 -31.13 30.17
N GLY A 67 21.86 -31.74 31.19
CA GLY A 67 20.46 -31.51 31.55
C GLY A 67 19.45 -32.37 30.80
N ALA A 68 18.15 -32.14 31.08
CA ALA A 68 17.07 -32.85 30.41
C ALA A 68 16.81 -32.23 29.01
N PRO A 69 16.71 -33.04 27.93
CA PRO A 69 16.54 -32.53 26.57
C PRO A 69 15.39 -31.54 26.41
N SER A 70 15.66 -30.43 25.72
CA SER A 70 14.67 -29.41 25.38
C SER A 70 15.02 -28.70 24.06
N ALA A 71 14.16 -27.79 23.61
CA ALA A 71 14.41 -26.98 22.42
C ALA A 71 15.42 -25.83 22.64
N TYR A 72 15.86 -25.62 23.88
CA TYR A 72 16.62 -24.44 24.28
C TYR A 72 17.94 -24.84 24.93
N ILE A 73 19.04 -24.33 24.40
CA ILE A 73 20.39 -24.61 24.90
C ILE A 73 21.00 -23.33 25.46
N LYS A 74 21.38 -23.37 26.73
CA LYS A 74 22.17 -22.35 27.41
C LYS A 74 23.66 -22.65 27.27
N LEU A 75 24.43 -21.67 26.85
CA LEU A 75 25.88 -21.69 26.80
C LEU A 75 26.46 -20.83 27.92
N THR A 76 27.15 -21.48 28.85
CA THR A 76 27.72 -20.83 30.05
C THR A 76 29.24 -20.77 29.94
N PRO A 77 29.85 -19.59 29.71
CA PRO A 77 31.30 -19.43 29.82
C PRO A 77 31.78 -19.70 31.25
N SER A 78 32.95 -20.31 31.39
CA SER A 78 33.66 -20.42 32.67
C SER A 78 34.04 -19.03 33.19
N GLY A 79 34.34 -18.91 34.50
CA GLY A 79 34.67 -17.61 35.12
C GLY A 79 35.91 -16.91 34.52
N ASP A 80 36.82 -17.67 33.92
CA ASP A 80 37.99 -17.20 33.17
C ASP A 80 37.73 -17.08 31.64
N GLY A 81 36.52 -17.44 31.20
CA GLY A 81 36.07 -17.43 29.81
C GLY A 81 36.80 -18.42 28.91
N SER A 82 37.57 -19.38 29.45
CA SER A 82 38.38 -20.31 28.65
C SER A 82 37.55 -21.44 28.02
N ILE A 83 36.46 -21.84 28.67
CA ILE A 83 35.59 -22.95 28.28
C ILE A 83 34.14 -22.49 28.29
N VAL A 84 33.30 -23.10 27.44
CA VAL A 84 31.84 -22.94 27.48
C VAL A 84 31.17 -24.29 27.74
N THR A 85 30.22 -24.31 28.67
CA THR A 85 29.43 -25.50 29.00
C THR A 85 28.01 -25.36 28.44
N PRO A 86 27.57 -26.29 27.56
CA PRO A 86 26.21 -26.32 27.06
C PRO A 86 25.28 -27.12 28.00
N THR A 87 24.10 -26.58 28.28
CA THR A 87 23.05 -27.25 29.06
C THR A 87 21.67 -26.94 28.48
N TYR A 88 20.79 -27.93 28.45
CA TYR A 88 19.38 -27.72 28.16
C TYR A 88 18.67 -26.93 29.27
N VAL A 89 17.71 -26.10 28.88
CA VAL A 89 16.83 -25.34 29.78
C VAL A 89 15.37 -25.50 29.38
N ALA A 90 14.46 -25.45 30.35
CA ALA A 90 13.04 -25.70 30.09
C ALA A 90 12.35 -24.59 29.29
N ASP A 91 12.76 -23.34 29.50
CA ASP A 91 12.14 -22.14 28.93
C ASP A 91 13.19 -21.03 28.71
N LEU A 92 12.75 -19.88 28.19
CA LEU A 92 13.59 -18.70 27.95
C LEU A 92 13.34 -17.59 28.98
N THR A 93 12.92 -17.93 30.20
CA THR A 93 12.63 -16.94 31.24
C THR A 93 13.88 -16.11 31.57
N GLY A 94 13.72 -14.78 31.52
CA GLY A 94 14.81 -13.85 31.80
C GLY A 94 15.85 -13.70 30.67
N VAL A 95 15.59 -14.31 29.51
CA VAL A 95 16.41 -14.17 28.31
C VAL A 95 15.89 -13.01 27.46
N SER A 96 16.80 -12.18 26.95
CA SER A 96 16.46 -11.05 26.08
C SER A 96 17.48 -10.85 24.96
N TRP A 97 17.06 -10.19 23.89
CA TRP A 97 17.95 -9.87 22.78
C TRP A 97 18.95 -8.77 23.16
N ASN A 98 20.23 -9.06 23.03
CA ASN A 98 21.31 -8.10 23.22
C ASN A 98 21.79 -7.57 21.85
N ASN A 99 21.55 -6.28 21.59
CA ASN A 99 21.96 -5.64 20.34
C ASN A 99 23.48 -5.48 20.17
N ALA A 100 24.24 -5.36 21.27
CA ALA A 100 25.68 -5.20 21.20
C ALA A 100 26.38 -6.49 20.74
N TYR A 101 25.85 -7.65 21.16
CA TYR A 101 26.42 -8.96 20.85
C TYR A 101 25.62 -9.76 19.82
N ASN A 102 24.52 -9.22 19.29
CA ASN A 102 23.62 -9.86 18.32
C ASN A 102 23.22 -11.29 18.70
N GLY A 103 22.70 -11.48 19.90
CA GLY A 103 22.23 -12.79 20.37
C GLY A 103 21.28 -12.68 21.55
N TYR A 104 20.75 -13.82 21.98
CA TYR A 104 19.90 -13.91 23.17
C TYR A 104 20.74 -14.22 24.40
N TYR A 105 20.57 -13.41 25.44
CA TYR A 105 21.34 -13.49 26.67
C TYR A 105 20.46 -13.35 27.91
N ASP A 106 20.83 -14.05 28.97
CA ASP A 106 20.31 -13.76 30.32
C ASP A 106 21.13 -12.66 31.01
N VAL A 107 20.66 -12.20 32.17
CA VAL A 107 21.34 -11.19 33.00
C VAL A 107 22.72 -11.62 33.50
N GLY A 108 23.02 -12.92 33.49
CA GLY A 108 24.32 -13.49 33.84
C GLY A 108 25.32 -13.49 32.67
N GLY A 109 24.92 -12.99 31.49
CA GLY A 109 25.78 -12.96 30.31
C GLY A 109 25.89 -14.31 29.58
N ASN A 110 25.01 -15.27 29.89
CA ASN A 110 25.01 -16.57 29.21
C ASN A 110 24.25 -16.45 27.89
N ALA A 111 24.75 -17.08 26.83
CA ALA A 111 24.10 -17.07 25.52
C ALA A 111 23.10 -18.21 25.38
N TYR A 112 22.02 -17.99 24.64
CA TYR A 112 20.98 -18.97 24.37
C TYR A 112 20.87 -19.24 22.88
N ILE A 113 20.73 -20.52 22.54
CA ILE A 113 20.64 -21.01 21.18
C ILE A 113 19.39 -21.88 21.05
N PHE A 114 18.56 -21.55 20.08
CA PHE A 114 17.26 -22.18 19.84
C PHE A 114 16.71 -21.80 18.45
N ASP A 115 15.65 -22.48 18.03
CA ASP A 115 14.84 -22.09 16.87
C ASP A 115 13.87 -20.98 17.27
N GLU A 116 14.05 -19.77 16.72
CA GLU A 116 13.21 -18.62 17.05
C GLU A 116 11.74 -18.81 16.65
N LEU A 117 11.43 -19.56 15.59
CA LEU A 117 10.04 -19.78 15.17
C LEU A 117 9.33 -20.69 16.17
N ILE A 118 10.00 -21.75 16.63
CA ILE A 118 9.47 -22.63 17.67
C ILE A 118 9.26 -21.83 18.98
N ALA A 119 10.21 -20.96 19.35
CA ALA A 119 10.09 -20.13 20.53
C ALA A 119 8.94 -19.10 20.46
N ILE A 120 8.68 -18.51 19.28
CA ILE A 120 7.53 -17.62 19.07
C ILE A 120 6.21 -18.39 19.21
N VAL A 121 6.10 -19.57 18.59
CA VAL A 121 4.89 -20.40 18.68
C VAL A 121 4.63 -20.85 20.11
N ALA A 122 5.69 -21.11 20.89
CA ALA A 122 5.60 -21.42 22.31
C ALA A 122 5.30 -20.20 23.21
N GLY A 123 5.36 -18.98 22.67
CA GLY A 123 5.13 -17.74 23.44
C GLY A 123 6.32 -17.29 24.30
N GLU A 124 7.49 -17.90 24.12
CA GLU A 124 8.72 -17.63 24.90
C GLU A 124 9.40 -16.33 24.46
N ILE A 125 9.22 -15.92 23.20
CA ILE A 125 9.70 -14.63 22.67
C ILE A 125 8.64 -13.96 21.80
N VAL A 126 8.69 -12.64 21.71
CA VAL A 126 7.68 -11.82 21.00
C VAL A 126 7.98 -11.67 19.50
N GLY A 127 9.20 -11.98 19.06
CA GLY A 127 9.53 -11.94 17.63
C GLY A 127 10.99 -12.29 17.34
N ALA A 128 11.21 -12.84 16.15
CA ALA A 128 12.52 -13.28 15.70
C ALA A 128 13.43 -12.10 15.37
N LYS A 129 14.70 -12.22 15.74
CA LYS A 129 15.74 -11.19 15.60
C LYS A 129 16.88 -11.66 14.70
N THR A 130 17.07 -12.97 14.53
CA THR A 130 18.15 -13.52 13.71
C THR A 130 17.83 -13.41 12.21
N ARG A 131 18.86 -13.66 11.38
CA ARG A 131 18.87 -13.34 9.94
C ARG A 131 17.81 -14.09 9.12
N LEU A 132 17.31 -15.24 9.59
CA LEU A 132 16.22 -15.97 8.93
C LEU A 132 14.95 -15.13 8.84
N TRP A 133 14.59 -14.39 9.90
CA TRP A 133 13.44 -13.49 9.87
C TRP A 133 13.64 -12.28 8.96
N ARG A 134 14.86 -11.72 8.90
CA ARG A 134 15.17 -10.63 7.96
C ARG A 134 15.11 -11.09 6.51
N ALA A 135 15.57 -12.31 6.22
CA ALA A 135 15.42 -12.91 4.88
C ALA A 135 13.95 -13.21 4.56
N PHE A 136 13.16 -13.67 5.54
CA PHE A 136 11.72 -13.92 5.38
C PHE A 136 10.91 -12.63 5.16
N GLN A 137 11.24 -11.54 5.87
CA GLN A 137 10.63 -10.22 5.64
C GLN A 137 10.95 -9.67 4.25
N ILE A 138 12.15 -9.90 3.73
CA ILE A 138 12.52 -9.54 2.35
C ILE A 138 11.81 -10.44 1.34
N MET A 139 11.65 -11.74 1.61
CA MET A 139 10.88 -12.65 0.75
C MET A 139 9.37 -12.35 0.76
N LEU A 140 8.80 -11.83 1.84
CA LEU A 140 7.40 -11.38 1.88
C LEU A 140 7.15 -10.05 1.16
N SER A 141 8.20 -9.37 0.67
CA SER A 141 8.07 -8.24 -0.26
C SER A 141 7.94 -8.65 -1.73
N LEU A 142 7.62 -9.92 -1.99
CA LEU A 142 7.31 -10.42 -3.33
C LEU A 142 6.11 -9.66 -3.90
N ASN A 143 6.25 -9.21 -5.15
CA ASN A 143 5.13 -8.79 -5.98
C ASN A 143 4.16 -9.98 -6.10
N VAL A 144 3.07 -9.95 -5.34
CA VAL A 144 2.03 -10.96 -5.43
C VAL A 144 1.17 -10.64 -6.64
N THR A 145 1.34 -11.41 -7.71
CA THR A 145 0.42 -11.39 -8.85
C THR A 145 -0.76 -12.30 -8.54
N PHE A 146 -1.93 -11.71 -8.27
CA PHE A 146 -3.18 -12.46 -8.17
C PHE A 146 -3.69 -12.78 -9.57
N THR A 147 -3.74 -14.07 -9.95
CA THR A 147 -4.24 -14.53 -11.25
C THR A 147 -5.77 -14.70 -11.31
N ALA A 148 -6.45 -14.49 -10.18
CA ALA A 148 -7.90 -14.51 -10.03
C ALA A 148 -8.37 -13.25 -9.29
N ASN A 149 -9.67 -12.95 -9.31
CA ASN A 149 -10.26 -11.79 -8.62
C ASN A 149 -10.03 -11.89 -7.10
N PRO A 150 -9.07 -11.17 -6.51
CA PRO A 150 -8.80 -11.26 -5.08
C PRO A 150 -9.92 -10.54 -4.32
N ILE A 151 -10.41 -11.16 -3.25
CA ILE A 151 -11.32 -10.51 -2.30
C ILE A 151 -10.43 -9.93 -1.19
N PHE A 152 -10.27 -8.60 -1.19
CA PHE A 152 -9.65 -7.90 -0.06
C PHE A 152 -10.73 -7.63 0.99
N SER A 153 -10.44 -7.95 2.25
CA SER A 153 -11.29 -7.59 3.40
C SER A 153 -10.60 -6.51 4.24
N GLY A 154 -11.38 -5.62 4.87
CA GLY A 154 -10.89 -4.42 5.55
C GLY A 154 -10.80 -3.19 4.63
N ASP A 155 -9.99 -2.20 5.03
CA ASP A 155 -9.72 -0.97 4.26
C ASP A 155 -8.33 -1.09 3.55
N PRO A 156 -8.21 -1.83 2.44
CA PRO A 156 -6.94 -2.00 1.75
C PRO A 156 -6.45 -0.65 1.21
N THR A 157 -5.20 -0.31 1.52
CA THR A 157 -4.53 0.86 0.97
C THR A 157 -3.57 0.43 -0.14
N PHE A 158 -3.79 0.92 -1.35
CA PHE A 158 -2.89 0.71 -2.48
C PHE A 158 -2.03 1.96 -2.67
N SER A 159 -0.70 1.80 -2.74
CA SER A 159 0.22 2.90 -3.06
C SER A 159 0.70 2.79 -4.50
N GLY A 160 0.65 3.89 -5.26
CA GLY A 160 1.04 3.94 -6.67
C GLY A 160 -0.16 3.81 -7.64
N ASN A 161 0.12 3.56 -8.92
CA ASN A 161 -0.93 3.36 -9.92
C ASN A 161 -1.48 1.94 -9.82
N ALA A 162 -2.70 1.80 -9.31
CA ALA A 162 -3.46 0.55 -9.38
C ALA A 162 -4.30 0.53 -10.66
N THR A 163 -4.15 -0.53 -11.46
CA THR A 163 -4.95 -0.77 -12.68
C THR A 163 -5.93 -1.91 -12.43
N PHE A 164 -7.21 -1.71 -12.74
CA PHE A 164 -8.27 -2.71 -12.61
C PHE A 164 -8.93 -2.95 -13.97
N ASP A 165 -8.52 -4.01 -14.69
CA ASP A 165 -8.95 -4.26 -16.07
C ASP A 165 -10.46 -4.52 -16.24
N ASN A 166 -11.13 -4.94 -15.15
CA ASN A 166 -12.56 -5.26 -15.15
C ASN A 166 -13.40 -4.30 -14.27
N GLY A 167 -12.84 -3.14 -13.88
CA GLY A 167 -13.52 -2.15 -13.06
C GLY A 167 -13.55 -2.47 -11.55
N ILE A 168 -14.17 -1.57 -10.78
CA ILE A 168 -14.28 -1.64 -9.31
C ILE A 168 -15.76 -1.77 -8.92
N ILE A 169 -16.10 -2.81 -8.15
CA ILE A 169 -17.42 -2.95 -7.51
C ILE A 169 -17.31 -2.50 -6.05
N ALA A 170 -17.86 -1.34 -5.72
CA ALA A 170 -17.86 -0.80 -4.36
C ALA A 170 -19.29 -0.77 -3.80
N ASN A 171 -19.59 -1.64 -2.82
CA ASN A 171 -20.91 -1.72 -2.17
C ASN A 171 -21.24 -0.51 -1.27
N GLY A 172 -20.29 0.40 -1.05
CA GLY A 172 -20.45 1.64 -0.26
C GLY A 172 -20.16 2.94 -1.02
N GLY A 173 -20.00 2.87 -2.35
CA GLY A 173 -19.60 4.01 -3.18
C GLY A 173 -18.09 4.20 -3.29
N ILE A 174 -17.65 4.86 -4.36
CA ILE A 174 -16.26 5.29 -4.57
C ILE A 174 -16.19 6.74 -4.08
N THR A 175 -15.40 7.00 -3.03
CA THR A 175 -15.11 8.38 -2.63
C THR A 175 -13.87 8.84 -3.39
N GLU A 176 -14.07 9.44 -4.55
CA GLU A 176 -13.01 10.17 -5.23
C GLU A 176 -12.65 11.37 -4.33
N HIS A 177 -11.48 11.33 -3.70
CA HIS A 177 -11.11 12.30 -2.69
C HIS A 177 -11.00 13.69 -3.34
N SER A 178 -11.99 14.54 -3.05
CA SER A 178 -11.95 16.02 -3.09
C SER A 178 -12.52 16.77 -4.31
N ILE A 179 -13.48 16.22 -5.06
CA ILE A 179 -14.27 17.07 -5.98
C ILE A 179 -15.75 16.92 -5.66
N THR A 180 -16.29 17.90 -4.94
CA THR A 180 -17.75 18.01 -4.75
C THR A 180 -18.34 18.70 -5.96
N TYR A 181 -19.26 18.02 -6.65
CA TYR A 181 -20.04 18.59 -7.72
C TYR A 181 -21.33 19.22 -7.17
N LYS A 182 -21.76 20.33 -7.76
CA LYS A 182 -23.06 20.95 -7.54
C LYS A 182 -23.71 21.28 -8.87
N ASP A 183 -25.04 21.29 -8.86
CA ASP A 183 -25.83 21.72 -10.00
C ASP A 183 -26.43 23.10 -9.71
N LYS A 184 -26.43 23.98 -10.71
CA LYS A 184 -27.12 25.27 -10.69
C LYS A 184 -28.16 25.28 -11.81
N ILE A 185 -29.43 25.42 -11.44
CA ILE A 185 -30.55 25.52 -12.38
C ILE A 185 -30.95 26.99 -12.49
N MET A 186 -31.14 27.47 -13.71
CA MET A 186 -31.49 28.86 -14.00
C MET A 186 -32.59 28.91 -15.04
N ASP A 187 -33.61 29.73 -14.82
CA ASP A 187 -34.59 30.05 -15.85
C ASP A 187 -33.97 30.87 -16.98
N ILE A 188 -34.35 30.57 -18.21
CA ILE A 188 -33.95 31.38 -19.37
C ILE A 188 -34.91 32.56 -19.63
N GLY A 189 -36.02 32.61 -18.89
CA GLY A 189 -37.07 33.61 -19.03
C GLY A 189 -37.90 33.39 -20.30
N ASP A 190 -38.75 34.35 -20.62
CA ASP A 190 -39.51 34.32 -21.85
C ASP A 190 -38.59 34.59 -23.05
N TRP A 191 -38.75 33.79 -24.11
CA TRP A 191 -37.97 33.91 -25.33
C TRP A 191 -38.84 33.56 -26.52
N ASN A 192 -39.20 34.59 -27.30
CA ASN A 192 -39.78 34.43 -28.62
C ASN A 192 -38.66 34.14 -29.63
N MET A 193 -38.54 32.86 -29.99
CA MET A 193 -37.46 32.37 -30.82
C MET A 193 -37.51 32.94 -32.24
N ASN A 194 -38.68 33.25 -32.81
CA ASN A 194 -38.84 33.88 -34.13
C ASN A 194 -38.39 35.34 -34.20
N LEU A 195 -38.56 36.08 -33.11
CA LEU A 195 -38.21 37.50 -33.06
C LEU A 195 -36.76 37.71 -32.65
N THR A 196 -36.21 36.83 -31.83
CA THR A 196 -34.87 37.00 -31.25
C THR A 196 -34.04 35.75 -31.45
N GLY A 197 -32.92 35.88 -32.15
CA GLY A 197 -32.06 34.74 -32.48
C GLY A 197 -31.30 34.16 -31.27
N SER A 198 -31.23 34.87 -30.15
CA SER A 198 -30.47 34.44 -28.97
C SER A 198 -30.89 35.16 -27.70
N ILE A 199 -30.62 34.52 -26.56
CA ILE A 199 -30.72 35.09 -25.21
C ILE A 199 -29.42 34.82 -24.44
N SER A 200 -29.14 35.64 -23.43
CA SER A 200 -27.95 35.50 -22.58
C SER A 200 -28.31 35.67 -21.11
N ILE A 201 -27.88 34.73 -20.28
CA ILE A 201 -28.23 34.62 -18.86
C ILE A 201 -26.95 34.58 -18.02
N ALA A 202 -26.86 35.49 -17.03
CA ALA A 202 -25.72 35.55 -16.13
C ALA A 202 -25.67 34.35 -15.18
N HIS A 203 -24.58 33.57 -15.23
CA HIS A 203 -24.47 32.36 -14.42
C HIS A 203 -23.83 32.57 -13.05
N GLY A 204 -23.08 33.66 -12.83
CA GLY A 204 -22.50 34.01 -11.52
C GLY A 204 -21.58 32.94 -10.93
N LEU A 205 -20.91 32.16 -11.77
CA LEU A 205 -19.94 31.13 -11.38
C LEU A 205 -18.58 31.46 -12.00
N ASN A 206 -17.50 30.88 -11.49
CA ASN A 206 -16.22 30.91 -12.19
C ASN A 206 -16.26 29.88 -13.34
N VAL A 207 -16.05 30.31 -14.59
CA VAL A 207 -16.10 29.43 -15.77
C VAL A 207 -15.15 28.24 -15.68
N ASN A 208 -14.01 28.38 -15.00
CA ASN A 208 -13.03 27.29 -14.83
C ASN A 208 -13.56 26.16 -13.91
N LYS A 209 -14.58 26.44 -13.10
CA LYS A 209 -15.24 25.46 -12.24
C LYS A 209 -16.38 24.71 -12.93
N ILE A 210 -16.81 25.16 -14.11
CA ILE A 210 -17.91 24.55 -14.84
C ILE A 210 -17.43 23.29 -15.56
N ARG A 211 -18.28 22.26 -15.62
CA ARG A 211 -17.97 20.93 -16.16
C ARG A 211 -18.92 20.53 -17.28
N SER A 212 -20.17 20.92 -17.16
CA SER A 212 -21.13 20.82 -18.25
C SER A 212 -22.20 21.90 -18.13
N VAL A 213 -22.78 22.24 -19.28
CA VAL A 213 -23.98 23.07 -19.37
C VAL A 213 -24.97 22.34 -20.26
N LEU A 214 -26.16 22.12 -19.72
CA LEU A 214 -27.32 21.67 -20.46
C LEU A 214 -28.32 22.82 -20.51
N SER A 215 -29.06 22.91 -21.59
CA SER A 215 -30.23 23.79 -21.71
C SER A 215 -31.43 22.92 -22.05
N LEU A 216 -32.60 23.25 -21.54
CA LEU A 216 -33.85 22.57 -21.82
C LEU A 216 -34.80 23.62 -22.38
N ILE A 217 -35.46 23.33 -23.50
CA ILE A 217 -36.39 24.27 -24.14
C ILE A 217 -37.81 23.72 -24.04
N GLN A 218 -38.74 24.58 -23.65
CA GLN A 218 -40.15 24.26 -23.53
C GLN A 218 -40.94 24.84 -24.72
N SER A 219 -41.79 24.02 -25.32
CA SER A 219 -42.76 24.47 -26.33
C SER A 219 -43.87 25.32 -25.70
N ASP A 220 -44.63 26.01 -26.54
CA ASP A 220 -45.82 26.78 -26.16
C ASP A 220 -46.91 25.89 -25.53
N SER A 221 -46.88 24.59 -25.81
CA SER A 221 -47.78 23.58 -25.21
C SER A 221 -47.24 22.97 -23.91
N GLY A 222 -46.10 23.46 -23.41
CA GLY A 222 -45.50 23.00 -22.16
C GLY A 222 -44.64 21.74 -22.28
N VAL A 223 -44.44 21.20 -23.49
CA VAL A 223 -43.58 20.03 -23.72
C VAL A 223 -42.12 20.46 -23.62
N ILE A 224 -41.36 19.78 -22.77
CA ILE A 224 -39.92 20.02 -22.63
C ILE A 224 -39.19 19.10 -23.60
N LEU A 225 -38.41 19.70 -24.51
CA LEU A 225 -37.47 18.96 -25.33
C LEU A 225 -36.07 19.07 -24.74
N ASP A 226 -35.44 17.91 -24.56
CA ASP A 226 -34.02 17.79 -24.28
C ASP A 226 -33.23 17.94 -25.60
N PRO A 227 -32.33 18.93 -25.73
CA PRO A 227 -31.57 19.18 -26.95
C PRO A 227 -30.33 18.30 -27.10
N ASP A 228 -30.09 17.29 -26.26
CA ASP A 228 -29.02 16.31 -26.50
C ASP A 228 -29.22 15.46 -27.77
N GLY A 229 -30.25 15.76 -28.56
CA GLY A 229 -30.37 15.40 -29.96
C GLY A 229 -29.16 15.88 -30.77
N LYS A 230 -28.13 15.03 -30.84
CA LYS A 230 -27.00 15.13 -31.75
C LYS A 230 -27.44 15.67 -33.11
N TYR A 231 -26.69 16.65 -33.59
CA TYR A 231 -26.63 17.05 -34.99
C TYR A 231 -26.60 15.82 -35.90
N ASP A 232 -27.65 15.58 -36.70
CA ASP A 232 -27.59 14.59 -37.80
C ASP A 232 -27.34 15.25 -39.18
N GLY A 233 -27.25 16.58 -39.23
CA GLY A 233 -27.01 17.33 -40.48
C GLY A 233 -28.23 17.53 -41.37
N THR A 234 -29.41 17.06 -40.99
CA THR A 234 -30.66 17.20 -41.75
C THR A 234 -31.38 18.51 -41.42
N VAL A 235 -31.95 19.15 -42.44
CA VAL A 235 -32.89 20.28 -42.27
C VAL A 235 -34.07 19.78 -41.42
N GLY A 236 -34.38 20.47 -40.32
CA GLY A 236 -35.38 20.03 -39.34
C GLY A 236 -34.84 19.33 -38.08
N GLY A 237 -33.52 19.21 -37.92
CA GLY A 237 -32.92 18.74 -36.67
C GLY A 237 -33.26 19.63 -35.46
N ILE A 238 -33.38 19.01 -34.29
CA ILE A 238 -33.44 19.71 -32.99
C ILE A 238 -32.09 20.39 -32.81
N GLY A 239 -32.05 21.72 -32.68
CA GLY A 239 -30.75 22.39 -32.62
C GLY A 239 -30.79 23.85 -32.22
N HIS A 240 -30.09 24.16 -31.14
CA HIS A 240 -29.60 25.47 -30.78
C HIS A 240 -28.16 25.32 -30.27
N TYR A 241 -27.42 26.43 -30.20
CA TYR A 241 -26.09 26.44 -29.64
C TYR A 241 -26.11 26.99 -28.22
N VAL A 242 -25.38 26.33 -27.32
CA VAL A 242 -25.12 26.86 -25.98
C VAL A 242 -23.67 27.28 -25.92
N TYR A 243 -23.44 28.58 -25.72
CA TYR A 243 -22.12 29.15 -25.50
C TYR A 243 -21.98 29.55 -24.05
N ILE A 244 -20.79 29.35 -23.49
CA ILE A 244 -20.45 29.81 -22.15
C ILE A 244 -19.23 30.72 -22.22
N ASN A 245 -19.27 31.82 -21.47
CA ASN A 245 -18.13 32.68 -21.26
C ASN A 245 -17.91 32.91 -19.75
N GLY A 246 -17.09 33.90 -19.38
CA GLY A 246 -16.76 34.16 -17.98
C GLY A 246 -17.93 34.63 -17.11
N ALA A 247 -19.03 35.10 -17.69
CA ALA A 247 -20.14 35.72 -16.96
C ALA A 247 -21.52 35.14 -17.33
N ASN A 248 -21.70 34.73 -18.59
CA ASN A 248 -23.00 34.39 -19.15
C ASN A 248 -23.00 33.04 -19.87
N VAL A 249 -24.15 32.39 -19.85
CA VAL A 249 -24.51 31.32 -20.77
C VAL A 249 -25.44 31.94 -21.81
N SER A 250 -25.09 31.80 -23.09
CA SER A 250 -25.91 32.26 -24.21
C SER A 250 -26.51 31.08 -24.94
N VAL A 251 -27.82 31.13 -25.17
CA VAL A 251 -28.55 30.16 -25.97
C VAL A 251 -28.89 30.83 -27.29
N VAL A 252 -28.44 30.23 -28.40
CA VAL A 252 -28.57 30.78 -29.75
C VAL A 252 -29.37 29.82 -30.61
N ARG A 253 -30.52 30.27 -31.09
CA ARG A 253 -31.33 29.52 -32.03
C ARG A 253 -30.57 29.34 -33.34
N ARG A 254 -30.59 28.13 -33.88
CA ARG A 254 -30.04 27.87 -35.22
C ARG A 254 -31.12 28.13 -36.28
N THR A 255 -30.77 28.90 -37.31
CA THR A 255 -31.64 29.09 -38.49
C THR A 255 -31.94 27.74 -39.17
N GLY A 256 -33.20 27.48 -39.49
CA GLY A 256 -33.70 26.24 -40.08
C GLY A 256 -33.89 25.08 -39.10
N SER A 257 -33.70 25.28 -37.80
CA SER A 257 -34.00 24.28 -36.77
C SER A 257 -35.50 24.23 -36.44
N VAL A 258 -35.95 23.19 -35.73
CA VAL A 258 -37.32 23.10 -35.21
C VAL A 258 -37.73 24.34 -34.41
N TYR A 259 -36.78 24.96 -33.71
CA TYR A 259 -36.97 26.17 -32.91
C TYR A 259 -37.10 27.45 -33.74
N ASP A 260 -36.67 27.44 -35.02
CA ASP A 260 -36.79 28.58 -35.94
C ASP A 260 -38.03 28.47 -36.85
N ILE A 261 -38.36 27.26 -37.29
CA ILE A 261 -39.43 27.06 -38.26
C ILE A 261 -40.78 26.75 -37.62
N SER A 262 -40.80 26.22 -36.39
CA SER A 262 -42.05 25.84 -35.73
C SER A 262 -42.73 27.05 -35.10
N PRO A 263 -44.06 27.20 -35.25
CA PRO A 263 -44.80 28.23 -34.54
C PRO A 263 -44.84 27.99 -33.03
N ASN A 264 -44.51 26.78 -32.55
CA ASN A 264 -44.73 26.31 -31.18
C ASN A 264 -43.64 26.72 -30.17
N TYR A 265 -42.78 27.67 -30.49
CA TYR A 265 -41.73 28.18 -29.59
C TYR A 265 -41.70 29.72 -29.56
N ASN A 266 -42.84 30.35 -29.81
CA ASN A 266 -42.93 31.79 -30.04
C ASN A 266 -43.93 32.50 -29.14
N ALA A 267 -44.64 31.78 -28.28
CA ALA A 267 -45.58 32.41 -27.37
C ALA A 267 -44.84 33.31 -26.38
N VAL A 268 -45.01 34.61 -26.53
CA VAL A 268 -44.78 35.57 -25.46
C VAL A 268 -46.09 35.66 -24.68
N SER A 269 -46.20 34.90 -23.59
CA SER A 269 -47.42 34.82 -22.79
C SER A 269 -47.13 35.09 -21.31
N PRO A 270 -47.96 35.90 -20.61
CA PRO A 270 -47.89 36.01 -19.16
C PRO A 270 -48.07 34.68 -18.41
N GLU A 271 -48.62 33.67 -19.09
CA GLU A 271 -48.93 32.35 -18.51
C GLU A 271 -47.76 31.35 -18.61
N ILE A 272 -46.77 31.62 -19.47
CA ILE A 272 -45.54 30.81 -19.57
C ILE A 272 -44.42 31.63 -18.93
N SER A 273 -44.15 31.37 -17.64
CA SER A 273 -43.18 32.16 -16.87
C SER A 273 -41.72 31.96 -17.30
N THR A 274 -41.43 30.92 -18.08
CA THR A 274 -40.09 30.58 -18.55
C THR A 274 -40.14 29.73 -19.82
N ARG A 275 -39.25 29.98 -20.78
CA ARG A 275 -39.07 29.19 -22.01
C ARG A 275 -38.24 27.93 -21.77
N GLY A 276 -37.73 27.75 -20.56
CA GLY A 276 -36.98 26.57 -20.15
C GLY A 276 -35.83 26.90 -19.19
N TRP A 277 -34.88 25.98 -19.08
CA TRP A 277 -33.86 26.02 -18.03
C TRP A 277 -32.46 25.79 -18.55
N ILE A 278 -31.48 26.39 -17.89
CA ILE A 278 -30.07 26.02 -18.01
C ILE A 278 -29.68 25.27 -16.74
N VAL A 279 -29.06 24.10 -16.90
CA VAL A 279 -28.48 23.30 -15.83
C VAL A 279 -26.97 23.31 -15.98
N ILE A 280 -26.27 23.88 -15.01
CA ILE A 280 -24.81 23.94 -14.97
C ILE A 280 -24.30 23.00 -13.88
N LYS A 281 -23.48 22.02 -14.28
CA LYS A 281 -22.71 21.21 -13.33
C LYS A 281 -21.36 21.85 -13.10
N TYR A 282 -20.99 22.07 -11.84
CA TYR A 282 -19.73 22.72 -11.48
C TYR A 282 -19.09 22.10 -10.23
N VAL A 283 -17.79 22.29 -10.09
CA VAL A 283 -17.03 21.86 -8.90
C VAL A 283 -17.00 23.00 -7.88
N VAL A 284 -17.13 22.70 -6.58
CA VAL A 284 -16.95 23.71 -5.52
C VAL A 284 -15.52 23.78 -5.00
#